data_AF-A0A8R7PA68-F1
#
_entry.id   AF-A0A8R7PA68-F1
#
_cell.length_a   1.000
_cell.length_b   1.000
_cell.length_c   1.000
_cell.angle_alpha   90.00
_cell.angle_beta   90.00
_cell.angle_gamma   90.00
#
_symmetry.space_group_name_H-M   'P 1'
#
loop_
_entity.id
_entity.type
_entity.pdbx_description
1 polymer ?
#
loop_
_entity_poly.entity_id
_entity_poly.type
_entity_poly.pdbx_seq_one_letter_code
_entity_poly.pdbx_strand_id
1 'polypeptide(L)'
;MEQEKKLKVLCLHGFRTSGGFLKKQISKWHPSILQQFDTVFPDGQFPAGGKSDIEGIFPPPYFEWFQFDKVSFSVETRTEISTSSRLQFGFQLASFMCSYCRISPNTQI
;
A
#
# COMPACT_ATOMS: atom_id res chain seq x y z
N MET A 1 8.10 39.38 -2.38
CA MET A 1 7.00 38.48 -2.00
C MET A 1 7.61 37.13 -1.76
N GLU A 2 7.69 36.70 -0.51
CA GLU A 2 8.29 35.42 -0.12
C GLU A 2 7.37 34.31 -0.62
N GLN A 3 7.85 33.47 -1.52
CA GLN A 3 7.11 32.29 -1.95
C GLN A 3 7.06 31.33 -0.76
N GLU A 4 5.90 31.20 -0.11
CA GLU A 4 5.68 30.16 0.88
C GLU A 4 6.05 28.80 0.27
N LYS A 5 7.12 28.21 0.79
CA LYS A 5 7.67 26.95 0.28
C LYS A 5 6.74 25.80 0.68
N LYS A 6 5.91 25.36 -0.28
CA LYS A 6 5.04 24.19 -0.09
C LYS A 6 5.87 22.93 0.19
N LEU A 7 5.39 22.12 1.12
CA LEU A 7 6.02 20.85 1.46
C LEU A 7 5.67 19.80 0.40
N LYS A 8 6.69 19.17 -0.19
CA LYS A 8 6.50 18.10 -1.18
C LYS A 8 6.24 16.77 -0.48
N VAL A 9 5.12 16.14 -0.76
CA VAL A 9 4.68 14.89 -0.14
C VAL A 9 4.40 13.85 -1.23
N LEU A 10 5.04 12.69 -1.09
CA LEU A 10 4.78 11.52 -1.92
C LEU A 10 3.75 10.64 -1.22
N CYS A 11 2.58 10.46 -1.84
CA CYS A 11 1.45 9.74 -1.28
C CYS A 11 1.34 8.35 -1.90
N LEU A 12 1.82 7.32 -1.18
CA LEU A 12 1.80 5.93 -1.63
C LEU A 12 0.49 5.25 -1.22
N HIS A 13 -0.21 4.66 -2.19
CA HIS A 13 -1.47 3.95 -1.94
C HIS A 13 -1.25 2.59 -1.24
N GLY A 14 -2.30 2.05 -0.62
CA GLY A 14 -2.27 0.76 0.07
C GLY A 14 -2.41 -0.45 -0.86
N PHE A 15 -2.46 -1.66 -0.29
CA PHE A 15 -2.59 -2.91 -1.04
C PHE A 15 -3.85 -2.93 -1.92
N ARG A 16 -3.71 -3.27 -3.22
CA ARG A 16 -4.81 -3.37 -4.19
C ARG A 16 -5.70 -2.12 -4.26
N THR A 17 -5.07 -0.96 -4.20
CA THR A 17 -5.72 0.34 -4.43
C THR A 17 -4.93 1.12 -5.49
N SER A 18 -5.23 2.40 -5.69
CA SER A 18 -4.53 3.26 -6.65
C SER A 18 -4.22 4.63 -6.05
N GLY A 19 -3.27 5.35 -6.64
CA GLY A 19 -2.98 6.74 -6.31
C GLY A 19 -4.23 7.62 -6.44
N GLY A 20 -5.08 7.35 -7.43
CA GLY A 20 -6.38 8.00 -7.58
C GLY A 20 -7.33 7.76 -6.39
N PHE A 21 -7.37 6.54 -5.87
CA PHE A 21 -8.14 6.20 -4.68
C PHE A 21 -7.65 6.98 -3.45
N LEU A 22 -6.33 6.97 -3.20
CA LEU A 22 -5.75 7.71 -2.08
C LEU A 22 -5.98 9.22 -2.22
N LYS A 23 -5.85 9.78 -3.42
CA LYS A 23 -6.17 11.18 -3.70
C LYS A 23 -7.63 11.51 -3.33
N LYS A 24 -8.56 10.62 -3.64
CA LYS A 24 -9.97 10.78 -3.26
C LYS A 24 -10.16 10.75 -1.74
N GLN A 25 -9.45 9.89 -1.03
CA GLN A 25 -9.49 9.85 0.44
C GLN A 25 -8.94 11.15 1.06
N ILE A 26 -7.78 11.63 0.58
CA ILE A 26 -7.17 12.87 1.07
C ILE A 26 -7.98 14.12 0.69
N SER A 27 -8.72 14.08 -0.44
CA SER A 27 -9.58 15.20 -0.85
C SER A 27 -10.71 15.54 0.13
N LYS A 28 -10.97 14.68 1.12
CA LYS A 28 -11.93 14.94 2.20
C LYS A 28 -11.38 15.89 3.28
N TRP A 29 -10.07 16.15 3.28
CA TRP A 29 -9.45 17.05 4.26
C TRP A 29 -9.73 18.52 3.94
N HIS A 30 -9.63 19.37 4.96
CA HIS A 30 -9.90 20.79 4.80
C HIS A 30 -8.92 21.46 3.81
N PRO A 31 -9.36 22.33 2.87
CA PRO A 31 -8.50 22.90 1.84
C PRO A 31 -7.29 23.67 2.36
N SER A 32 -7.37 24.29 3.54
CA SER A 32 -6.24 25.01 4.15
C SER A 32 -5.06 24.09 4.47
N ILE A 33 -5.31 22.81 4.75
CA ILE A 33 -4.26 21.81 4.99
C ILE A 33 -3.64 21.42 3.65
N LEU A 34 -4.49 21.17 2.64
CA LEU A 34 -4.03 20.74 1.31
C LEU A 34 -3.20 21.81 0.59
N GLN A 35 -3.48 23.10 0.81
CA GLN A 35 -2.72 24.19 0.19
C GLN A 35 -1.26 24.29 0.64
N GLN A 36 -0.94 23.75 1.81
CA GLN A 36 0.42 23.72 2.37
C GLN A 36 1.30 22.65 1.71
N PHE A 37 0.69 21.67 1.04
CA PHE A 37 1.37 20.53 0.44
C PHE A 37 1.35 20.58 -1.08
N ASP A 38 2.45 20.13 -1.67
CA ASP A 38 2.56 19.72 -3.07
C ASP A 38 2.56 18.19 -3.08
N THR A 39 1.46 17.57 -3.52
CA THR A 39 1.21 16.13 -3.35
C THR A 39 1.29 15.39 -4.68
N VAL A 40 1.97 14.25 -4.68
CA VAL A 40 2.09 13.34 -5.83
C VAL A 40 1.55 11.97 -5.46
N PHE A 41 0.72 11.39 -6.33
CA PHE A 41 0.03 10.12 -6.10
C PHE A 41 0.41 9.11 -7.19
N PRO A 42 1.58 8.46 -7.10
CA PRO A 42 1.97 7.42 -8.05
C PRO A 42 1.15 6.14 -7.85
N ASP A 43 1.00 5.38 -8.93
CA ASP A 43 0.49 4.01 -8.89
C ASP A 43 1.64 3.00 -8.77
N GLY A 44 1.34 1.85 -8.17
CA GLY A 44 2.25 0.71 -8.10
C GLY A 44 2.58 0.14 -9.47
N GLN A 45 3.73 -0.54 -9.57
CA GLN A 45 4.22 -1.11 -10.83
C GLN A 45 3.37 -2.29 -11.31
N PHE A 46 2.80 -3.06 -10.39
CA PHE A 46 2.12 -4.31 -10.72
C PHE A 46 0.61 -4.12 -10.67
N PRO A 47 -0.16 -4.59 -11.67
CA PRO A 47 -1.61 -4.64 -11.55
C PRO A 47 -2.01 -5.64 -10.46
N ALA A 48 -3.04 -5.32 -9.69
CA ALA A 48 -3.54 -6.19 -8.63
C ALA A 48 -4.05 -7.52 -9.20
N GLY A 49 -3.60 -8.62 -8.59
CA GLY A 49 -4.07 -9.96 -8.93
C GLY A 49 -5.33 -10.33 -8.14
N GLY A 50 -6.47 -10.41 -8.82
CA GLY A 50 -7.74 -10.84 -8.21
C GLY A 50 -8.57 -9.69 -7.63
N LYS A 51 -9.58 -10.04 -6.81
CA LYS A 51 -10.56 -9.08 -6.29
C LYS A 51 -9.94 -8.11 -5.29
N SER A 52 -10.42 -6.88 -5.31
CA SER A 52 -10.13 -5.87 -4.29
C SER A 52 -11.36 -5.64 -3.41
N ASP A 53 -11.16 -5.39 -2.12
CA ASP A 53 -12.26 -5.13 -1.17
C ASP A 53 -13.05 -3.84 -1.51
N ILE A 54 -12.49 -2.99 -2.37
CA ILE A 54 -13.10 -1.72 -2.80
C ILE A 54 -13.78 -1.80 -4.16
N GLU A 55 -13.88 -2.98 -4.78
CA GLU A 55 -14.38 -3.18 -6.16
C GLU A 55 -15.84 -2.71 -6.40
N GLY A 56 -16.63 -2.55 -5.33
CA GLY A 56 -17.97 -1.96 -5.39
C GLY A 56 -18.06 -0.48 -5.02
N ILE A 57 -17.01 0.11 -4.46
CA ILE A 57 -17.01 1.49 -3.94
C ILE A 57 -16.17 2.42 -4.83
N PHE A 58 -15.08 1.90 -5.40
CA PHE A 58 -14.19 2.68 -6.25
C PHE A 58 -13.75 1.84 -7.46
N PRO A 59 -13.87 2.36 -8.69
CA PRO A 59 -13.63 1.56 -9.88
C PRO A 59 -12.14 1.17 -10.04
N PRO A 60 -11.83 0.04 -10.71
CA PRO A 60 -10.47 -0.31 -11.12
C PRO A 60 -9.90 0.73 -12.10
N PRO A 61 -8.56 0.77 -12.32
CA PRO A 61 -7.54 -0.23 -11.97
C PRO A 61 -7.02 -0.14 -10.53
N TYR A 62 -6.52 -1.28 -10.04
CA TYR A 62 -5.82 -1.41 -8.75
C TYR A 62 -4.40 -1.90 -8.97
N PHE A 63 -3.51 -1.48 -8.09
CA PHE A 63 -2.09 -1.77 -8.19
C PHE A 63 -1.52 -2.34 -6.88
N GLU A 64 -0.38 -3.01 -7.02
CA GLU A 64 0.44 -3.56 -5.97
C GLU A 64 1.88 -3.04 -6.15
N TRP A 65 2.54 -2.68 -5.06
CA TRP A 65 3.92 -2.21 -5.09
C TRP A 65 4.93 -3.34 -5.29
N PHE A 66 4.59 -4.54 -4.81
CA PHE A 66 5.42 -5.73 -4.87
C PHE A 66 4.52 -6.95 -5.07
N GLN A 67 4.95 -7.88 -5.91
CA GLN A 67 4.34 -9.21 -6.01
C GLN A 67 5.31 -10.25 -5.45
N PHE A 68 4.78 -11.30 -4.85
CA PHE A 68 5.61 -12.42 -4.42
C PHE A 68 6.02 -13.23 -5.64
N ASP A 69 7.31 -13.21 -5.97
CA ASP A 69 7.87 -14.15 -6.92
C ASP A 69 7.69 -15.55 -6.36
N LYS A 70 6.88 -16.38 -7.05
CA LYS A 70 6.84 -17.80 -6.78
C LYS A 70 8.15 -18.41 -7.26
N VAL A 71 9.21 -18.24 -6.47
CA VAL A 71 10.39 -19.08 -6.58
C VAL A 71 9.90 -20.50 -6.28
N SER A 72 9.77 -21.32 -7.32
CA SER A 72 9.59 -22.75 -7.18
C SER A 72 10.81 -23.27 -6.42
N PHE A 73 10.65 -23.47 -5.12
CA PHE A 73 11.58 -24.23 -4.32
C PHE A 73 11.56 -25.65 -4.89
N SER A 74 12.45 -25.92 -5.84
CA SER A 74 12.84 -27.28 -6.16
C SER A 74 13.56 -27.76 -4.90
N VAL A 75 12.87 -28.58 -4.11
CA VAL A 75 13.44 -29.17 -2.89
C VAL A 75 14.53 -30.12 -3.34
N GLU A 76 15.76 -29.61 -3.46
CA GLU A 76 16.92 -30.47 -3.44
C GLU A 76 17.31 -30.61 -1.98
N THR A 77 16.92 -31.75 -1.41
CA THR A 77 17.21 -32.13 -0.04
C THR A 77 18.72 -32.13 0.17
N ARG A 78 19.26 -31.11 0.84
CA ARG A 78 20.43 -31.31 1.68
C ARG A 78 20.32 -30.45 2.93
N THR A 79 20.25 -31.18 4.02
CA THR A 79 20.28 -30.77 5.41
C THR A 79 21.39 -29.75 5.66
N GLU A 80 21.03 -28.76 6.49
CA GLU A 80 21.87 -27.77 7.14
C GLU A 80 22.45 -26.67 6.24
N ILE A 81 21.95 -25.43 6.40
CA ILE A 81 22.73 -24.26 6.80
C ILE A 81 21.76 -23.20 7.31
N SER A 82 21.92 -22.85 8.58
CA SER A 82 21.67 -21.54 9.20
C SER A 82 20.36 -20.81 8.82
N THR A 83 19.38 -20.92 9.71
CA THR A 83 18.32 -19.92 9.87
C THR A 83 18.95 -18.56 10.23
N SER A 84 19.44 -17.87 9.21
CA SER A 84 19.84 -16.47 9.30
C SER A 84 18.59 -15.63 9.53
N SER A 85 18.65 -14.81 10.55
CA SER A 85 17.62 -13.97 11.18
C SER A 85 16.90 -12.97 10.27
N ARG A 86 16.97 -13.14 8.94
CA ARG A 86 16.44 -12.26 7.90
C ARG A 86 15.06 -12.66 7.39
N LEU A 87 14.64 -13.91 7.57
CA LEU A 87 13.34 -14.41 7.08
C LEU A 87 12.23 -14.43 8.15
N GLN A 88 12.57 -14.50 9.44
CA GLN A 88 11.56 -14.34 10.51
C GLN A 88 10.99 -12.92 10.59
N PHE A 89 11.75 -11.90 10.19
CA PHE A 89 11.25 -10.52 10.13
C PHE A 89 10.22 -10.28 9.03
N GLY A 90 10.30 -11.01 7.90
CA GLY A 90 9.35 -10.86 6.78
C GLY A 90 7.97 -11.43 7.07
N PHE A 91 7.89 -12.58 7.73
CA PHE A 91 6.62 -13.24 8.04
C PHE A 91 5.82 -12.51 9.13
N GLN A 92 6.51 -11.93 10.12
CA GLN A 92 5.84 -11.21 11.21
C GLN A 92 5.26 -9.87 10.75
N LEU A 93 5.91 -9.15 9.82
CA LEU A 93 5.42 -7.86 9.32
C LEU A 93 4.17 -8.00 8.42
N ALA A 94 4.09 -9.06 7.60
CA ALA A 94 2.90 -9.31 6.77
C ALA A 94 1.66 -9.64 7.62
N SER A 95 1.82 -10.44 8.69
CA SER A 95 0.72 -10.68 9.64
C SER A 95 0.39 -9.44 10.49
N PHE A 96 1.36 -8.60 10.86
CA PHE A 96 1.09 -7.38 11.61
C PHE A 96 0.33 -6.31 10.80
N MET A 97 0.65 -6.17 9.51
CA MET A 97 -0.07 -5.26 8.61
C MET A 97 -1.49 -5.76 8.28
N CYS A 98 -1.72 -7.09 8.30
CA CYS A 98 -3.05 -7.67 8.10
C CYS A 98 -3.96 -7.53 9.35
N SER A 99 -3.40 -7.60 10.57
CA SER A 99 -4.20 -7.47 11.79
C SER A 99 -4.62 -6.03 12.10
N TYR A 100 -3.84 -5.02 11.72
CA TYR A 100 -4.20 -3.61 11.92
C TYR A 100 -5.25 -3.07 10.93
N CYS A 101 -5.57 -3.83 9.87
CA CYS A 101 -6.59 -3.46 8.88
C CYS A 101 -7.99 -4.02 9.20
N ARG A 102 -8.24 -4.46 10.45
CA ARG A 102 -9.61 -4.66 10.97
C ARG A 102 -10.02 -3.46 11.82
N ILE A 103 -10.18 -2.29 11.18
CA ILE A 103 -10.98 -1.22 11.75
C ILE A 103 -12.44 -1.52 11.43
N SER A 104 -13.18 -1.80 12.49
CA SER A 104 -14.64 -1.79 12.70
C SER A 104 -15.56 -1.61 11.48
N PRO A 105 -16.59 -2.47 11.29
CA PRO A 105 -17.56 -2.39 10.19
C PRO A 105 -18.58 -1.23 10.30
N ASN A 106 -18.31 -0.18 11.09
CA ASN A 106 -19.26 0.90 11.36
C ASN A 106 -18.68 2.29 11.06
N THR A 107 -18.19 2.48 9.85
CA THR A 107 -18.06 3.84 9.29
C THR A 107 -18.73 3.85 7.92
N GLN A 108 -19.96 4.34 7.93
CA GLN A 108 -20.74 4.67 6.75
C GLN A 108 -19.92 5.62 5.87
N ILE A 109 -19.71 5.24 4.61
CA ILE A 109 -19.29 6.11 3.51
C ILE A 109 -20.42 6.07 2.50
#